data_AF-A0A0F9A7H4-F1
#
_entry.id   AF-A0A0F9A7H4-F1
#
_cell.length_a   1.000
_cell.length_b   1.000
_cell.length_c   1.000
_cell.angle_alpha   90.00
_cell.angle_beta   90.00
_cell.angle_gamma   90.00
#
_symmetry.space_group_name_H-M   'P 1'
#
loop_
_entity.id
_entity.type
_entity.pdbx_description
1 polymer ?
#
loop_
_entity_poly.entity_id
_entity_poly.type
_entity_poly.pdbx_seq_one_letter_code
_entity_poly.pdbx_strand_id
1 'polypeptide(L)'
;SILLTGGISLMELDPAYIAIKEAMIPAIFGLATIVSLKTPYPLVKTFLYNDKILQTARINQALEKHGNNKKFEACLANASWLIAGSFFLSSLLNYILATVLITSQPGTVEFNEQLGKMTALSFPVIAIPAMLVLMGALFYLFRGVTKLTGLKLEEVREEVLNLLGHGVEGEGQEPRSGSFGGSQEPQRSGKSKTPALDSFGRDLTELAKQGKLDPVIGREKEIERTMQILSRRTKNNPVLLGEAGVGKTAIVEGFAQQVVEGNVPELLVDRRIVVLDLAMMVAGTKYRGQFEERIKAVMNEVRRAKNTILFIDELHTLVGAGGAEGAIDASNMLKPPLARGELRAVGATTLDEYRKHIEKDAALERRFQPVKVGE
;
A
#
# COMPACT_ATOMS: atom_id res chain seq x y z
N SER A 1 -15.38 -1.81 -18.28
CA SER A 1 -16.35 -2.04 -19.38
C SER A 1 -15.70 -2.31 -20.76
N ILE A 2 -14.52 -1.73 -21.05
CA ILE A 2 -13.85 -1.70 -22.36
C ILE A 2 -13.61 -3.08 -23.02
N LEU A 3 -13.32 -4.15 -22.26
CA LEU A 3 -13.13 -5.50 -22.80
C LEU A 3 -14.42 -6.09 -23.40
N LEU A 4 -15.58 -5.72 -22.87
CA LEU A 4 -16.88 -6.09 -23.40
C LEU A 4 -17.30 -5.18 -24.58
N THR A 5 -16.75 -3.98 -24.69
CA THR A 5 -17.10 -2.99 -25.73
C THR A 5 -16.20 -3.11 -26.98
N GLY A 6 -14.92 -3.43 -26.80
CA GLY A 6 -13.96 -3.65 -27.88
C GLY A 6 -14.23 -4.92 -28.71
N GLY A 7 -14.74 -5.98 -28.07
CA GLY A 7 -15.16 -7.20 -28.77
C GLY A 7 -16.42 -7.04 -29.64
N ILE A 8 -17.19 -5.96 -29.45
CA ILE A 8 -18.47 -5.73 -30.13
C ILE A 8 -18.33 -4.82 -31.36
N SER A 9 -17.27 -4.01 -31.46
CA SER A 9 -16.91 -3.38 -32.75
C SER A 9 -16.67 -4.42 -33.85
N LEU A 10 -16.37 -5.66 -33.47
CA LEU A 10 -16.26 -6.83 -34.36
C LEU A 10 -17.60 -7.54 -34.66
N MET A 11 -18.70 -7.21 -33.96
CA MET A 11 -19.99 -7.91 -34.07
C MET A 11 -21.10 -7.14 -34.82
N GLU A 12 -20.81 -5.96 -35.38
CA GLU A 12 -21.77 -5.15 -36.18
C GLU A 12 -23.17 -4.97 -35.54
N LEU A 13 -23.25 -4.90 -34.20
CA LEU A 13 -24.53 -4.85 -33.49
C LEU A 13 -25.18 -3.46 -33.53
N ASP A 14 -26.49 -3.42 -33.71
CA ASP A 14 -27.33 -2.20 -33.71
C ASP A 14 -26.99 -1.29 -32.49
N PRO A 15 -26.81 0.04 -32.69
CA PRO A 15 -26.63 1.03 -31.62
C PRO A 15 -27.56 0.86 -30.40
N ALA A 16 -28.81 0.45 -30.62
CA ALA A 16 -29.76 0.19 -29.53
C ALA A 16 -29.29 -0.90 -28.55
N TYR A 17 -28.57 -1.92 -29.05
CA TYR A 17 -28.06 -3.01 -28.23
C TYR A 17 -26.93 -2.56 -27.31
N ILE A 18 -26.13 -1.58 -27.74
CA ILE A 18 -25.04 -1.00 -26.95
C ILE A 18 -25.63 -0.28 -25.73
N ALA A 19 -26.68 0.51 -25.92
CA ALA A 19 -27.36 1.22 -24.84
C ALA A 19 -27.94 0.25 -23.80
N ILE A 20 -28.58 -0.83 -24.25
CA ILE A 20 -29.12 -1.88 -23.37
C ILE A 20 -27.99 -2.53 -22.57
N LYS A 21 -26.90 -2.93 -23.25
CA LYS A 21 -25.77 -3.61 -22.62
C LYS A 21 -25.10 -2.77 -21.53
N GLU A 22 -24.78 -1.51 -21.82
CA GLU A 22 -24.09 -0.64 -20.86
C GLU A 22 -25.00 -0.32 -19.65
N ALA A 23 -26.32 -0.31 -19.84
CA ALA A 23 -27.29 -0.18 -18.76
C ALA A 23 -27.48 -1.45 -17.92
N MET A 24 -27.29 -2.64 -18.52
CA MET A 24 -27.56 -3.93 -17.87
C MET A 24 -26.64 -4.19 -16.67
N ILE A 25 -25.34 -3.92 -16.79
CA ILE A 25 -24.37 -4.27 -15.74
C ILE A 25 -24.70 -3.57 -14.42
N PRO A 26 -24.85 -2.22 -14.37
CA PRO A 26 -25.25 -1.55 -13.14
C PRO A 26 -26.63 -2.00 -12.65
N ALA A 27 -27.61 -2.23 -13.54
CA ALA A 27 -28.94 -2.70 -13.14
C ALA A 27 -28.89 -4.06 -12.43
N ILE A 28 -28.06 -4.99 -12.91
CA ILE A 28 -27.85 -6.29 -12.27
C ILE A 28 -27.25 -6.12 -10.88
N PHE A 29 -26.24 -5.24 -10.72
CA PHE A 29 -25.65 -4.95 -9.40
C PHE A 29 -26.65 -4.29 -8.44
N GLY A 30 -27.49 -3.37 -8.94
CA GLY A 30 -28.57 -2.76 -8.15
C GLY A 30 -29.59 -3.79 -7.67
N LEU A 31 -30.04 -4.67 -8.57
CA LEU A 31 -30.94 -5.78 -8.23
C LEU A 31 -30.30 -6.76 -7.25
N ALA A 32 -29.05 -7.16 -7.47
CA ALA A 32 -28.32 -8.05 -6.57
C ALA A 32 -28.21 -7.45 -5.16
N THR A 33 -27.96 -6.14 -5.07
CA THR A 33 -27.91 -5.41 -3.79
C THR A 33 -29.25 -5.48 -3.05
N ILE A 34 -30.38 -5.24 -3.75
CA ILE A 34 -31.72 -5.33 -3.13
C ILE A 34 -32.09 -6.75 -2.77
N VAL A 35 -31.86 -7.72 -3.67
CA VAL A 35 -32.16 -9.13 -3.42
C VAL A 35 -31.36 -9.65 -2.23
N SER A 36 -30.13 -9.17 -2.03
CA SER A 36 -29.32 -9.54 -0.88
C SER A 36 -29.96 -9.17 0.47
N LEU A 37 -30.84 -8.16 0.53
CA LEU A 37 -31.57 -7.80 1.75
C LEU A 37 -32.56 -8.88 2.21
N LYS A 38 -33.01 -9.76 1.30
CA LYS A 38 -33.88 -10.90 1.62
C LYS A 38 -33.07 -12.14 2.04
N THR A 39 -31.75 -12.09 1.92
CA THR A 39 -30.86 -13.20 2.30
C THR A 39 -30.35 -13.03 3.73
N PRO A 40 -29.93 -14.11 4.41
CA PRO A 40 -29.32 -14.02 5.74
C PRO A 40 -28.01 -13.22 5.79
N TYR A 41 -27.41 -12.91 4.63
CA TYR A 41 -26.15 -12.17 4.51
C TYR A 41 -26.26 -11.03 3.49
N PRO A 42 -26.86 -9.88 3.85
CA PRO A 42 -26.89 -8.70 2.99
C PRO A 42 -25.49 -8.29 2.56
N LEU A 43 -25.30 -7.94 1.29
CA LEU A 43 -23.97 -7.64 0.73
C LEU A 43 -23.26 -6.51 1.50
N VAL A 44 -24.00 -5.45 1.86
CA VAL A 44 -23.48 -4.31 2.63
C VAL A 44 -23.09 -4.73 4.04
N LYS A 45 -23.86 -5.64 4.66
CA LYS A 45 -23.53 -6.19 5.99
C LYS A 45 -22.25 -7.02 5.92
N THR A 46 -22.11 -7.90 4.93
CA THR A 46 -20.92 -8.72 4.71
C THR A 46 -19.67 -7.87 4.44
N PHE A 47 -19.81 -6.77 3.70
CA PHE A 47 -18.74 -5.82 3.48
C PHE A 47 -18.28 -5.14 4.78
N LEU A 48 -19.22 -4.71 5.62
CA LEU A 48 -18.92 -4.09 6.92
C LEU A 48 -18.41 -5.09 7.96
N TYR A 49 -18.87 -6.34 7.92
CA TYR A 49 -18.49 -7.44 8.84
C TYR A 49 -17.20 -8.13 8.35
N ASN A 50 -16.30 -7.35 7.75
CA ASN A 50 -14.95 -7.79 7.45
C ASN A 50 -14.05 -7.36 8.60
N ASP A 51 -13.44 -8.32 9.30
CA ASP A 51 -12.57 -8.04 10.46
C ASP A 51 -11.35 -7.18 10.14
N LYS A 52 -11.04 -6.99 8.85
CA LYS A 52 -10.04 -6.03 8.37
C LYS A 52 -10.51 -4.58 8.39
N ILE A 53 -11.83 -4.34 8.38
CA ILE A 53 -12.45 -3.01 8.25
C ILE A 53 -13.10 -2.61 9.58
N LEU A 54 -13.78 -3.53 10.26
CA LEU A 54 -14.43 -3.28 11.56
C LEU A 54 -14.31 -4.51 12.45
N GLN A 55 -13.98 -4.32 13.74
CA GLN A 55 -13.91 -5.42 14.72
C GLN A 55 -15.31 -5.95 15.04
N THR A 56 -15.77 -6.92 14.25
CA THR A 56 -17.13 -7.46 14.25
C THR A 56 -17.61 -7.90 15.64
N ALA A 57 -16.72 -8.52 16.42
CA ALA A 57 -17.01 -8.96 17.79
C ALA A 57 -17.33 -7.79 18.74
N ARG A 58 -16.61 -6.66 18.63
CA ARG A 58 -16.85 -5.47 19.47
C ARG A 58 -18.15 -4.77 19.10
N ILE A 59 -18.51 -4.75 17.82
CA ILE A 59 -19.77 -4.16 17.34
C ILE A 59 -20.95 -4.98 17.83
N ASN A 60 -20.94 -6.29 17.66
CA ASN A 60 -22.04 -7.14 18.12
C ASN A 60 -22.22 -7.03 19.64
N GLN A 61 -21.13 -7.03 20.42
CA GLN A 61 -21.18 -6.85 21.87
C GLN A 61 -21.73 -5.47 22.28
N ALA A 62 -21.37 -4.41 21.55
CA ALA A 62 -21.89 -3.06 21.79
C ALA A 62 -23.38 -2.95 21.42
N LEU A 63 -23.80 -3.54 20.30
CA LEU A 63 -25.19 -3.52 19.85
C LEU A 63 -26.12 -4.34 20.78
N GLU A 64 -25.64 -5.47 21.31
CA GLU A 64 -26.34 -6.26 22.32
C GLU A 64 -26.49 -5.48 23.63
N LYS A 65 -25.40 -4.86 24.11
CA LYS A 65 -25.40 -4.07 25.34
C LYS A 65 -26.38 -2.87 25.28
N HIS A 66 -26.55 -2.28 24.10
CA HIS A 66 -27.43 -1.13 23.90
C HIS A 66 -28.83 -1.48 23.35
N GLY A 67 -29.13 -2.75 23.08
CA GLY A 67 -30.42 -3.20 22.53
C GLY A 67 -30.74 -2.61 21.14
N ASN A 68 -29.73 -2.17 20.39
CA ASN A 68 -29.90 -1.40 19.15
C ASN A 68 -29.91 -2.26 17.88
N ASN A 69 -29.88 -3.59 18.00
CA ASN A 69 -29.83 -4.53 16.87
C ASN A 69 -30.84 -4.21 15.75
N LYS A 70 -32.11 -3.97 16.09
CA LYS A 70 -33.15 -3.64 15.09
C LYS A 70 -32.88 -2.31 14.37
N LYS A 71 -32.37 -1.30 15.08
CA LYS A 71 -32.03 0.01 14.49
C LYS A 71 -30.79 -0.08 13.60
N PHE A 72 -29.85 -0.95 13.96
CA PHE A 72 -28.66 -1.21 13.16
C PHE A 72 -28.99 -1.93 11.85
N GLU A 73 -29.82 -2.97 11.90
CA GLU A 73 -30.33 -3.65 10.69
C GLU A 73 -31.12 -2.68 9.77
N ALA A 74 -31.93 -1.78 10.35
CA ALA A 74 -32.61 -0.75 9.57
C ALA A 74 -31.64 0.25 8.92
N CYS A 75 -30.55 0.62 9.61
CA CYS A 75 -29.50 1.48 9.06
C CYS A 75 -28.77 0.80 7.87
N LEU A 76 -28.44 -0.49 8.00
CA LEU A 76 -27.86 -1.29 6.93
C LEU A 76 -28.79 -1.41 5.72
N ALA A 77 -30.08 -1.64 5.96
CA ALA A 77 -31.08 -1.72 4.91
C ALA A 77 -31.21 -0.39 4.14
N ASN A 78 -31.29 0.74 4.85
CA ASN A 78 -31.37 2.07 4.24
C ASN A 78 -30.14 2.38 3.39
N ALA A 79 -28.95 2.03 3.87
CA ALA A 79 -27.72 2.21 3.10
C ALA A 79 -27.66 1.32 1.86
N SER A 80 -28.15 0.08 1.96
CA SER A 80 -28.23 -0.84 0.82
C SER A 80 -29.18 -0.31 -0.26
N TRP A 81 -30.28 0.34 0.13
CA TRP A 81 -31.17 1.03 -0.80
C TRP A 81 -30.51 2.24 -1.48
N LEU A 82 -29.71 3.02 -0.74
CA LEU A 82 -28.95 4.14 -1.32
C LEU A 82 -27.90 3.66 -2.35
N ILE A 83 -27.19 2.57 -2.02
CA ILE A 83 -26.20 1.96 -2.92
C ILE A 83 -26.89 1.35 -4.15
N ALA A 84 -28.00 0.63 -3.97
CA ALA A 84 -28.77 0.11 -5.10
C ALA A 84 -29.29 1.24 -5.99
N GLY A 85 -29.76 2.34 -5.39
CA GLY A 85 -30.21 3.53 -6.12
C GLY A 85 -29.11 4.16 -6.98
N SER A 86 -27.86 4.18 -6.52
CA SER A 86 -26.74 4.70 -7.33
C SER A 86 -26.45 3.82 -8.54
N PHE A 87 -26.58 2.49 -8.41
CA PHE A 87 -26.45 1.56 -9.51
C PHE A 87 -27.57 1.72 -10.56
N PHE A 88 -28.81 1.93 -10.13
CA PHE A 88 -29.91 2.22 -11.07
C PHE A 88 -29.77 3.58 -11.75
N LEU A 89 -29.31 4.60 -11.02
CA LEU A 89 -29.00 5.90 -11.60
C LEU A 89 -27.88 5.79 -12.65
N SER A 90 -26.83 5.02 -12.34
CA SER A 90 -25.75 4.71 -13.28
C SER A 90 -26.25 3.95 -14.51
N SER A 91 -27.14 2.98 -14.34
CA SER A 91 -27.80 2.24 -15.44
C SER A 91 -28.57 3.19 -16.37
N LEU A 92 -29.39 4.08 -15.79
CA LEU A 92 -30.19 5.06 -16.53
C LEU A 92 -29.30 6.04 -17.30
N LEU A 93 -28.26 6.57 -16.66
CA LEU A 93 -27.32 7.50 -17.30
C LEU A 93 -26.52 6.83 -18.42
N ASN A 94 -26.09 5.58 -18.24
CA ASN A 94 -25.45 4.81 -19.31
C ASN A 94 -26.37 4.63 -20.51
N TYR A 95 -27.64 4.27 -20.26
CA TYR A 95 -28.64 4.11 -21.33
C TYR A 95 -28.86 5.41 -22.11
N ILE A 96 -29.07 6.53 -21.41
CA ILE A 96 -29.29 7.84 -22.03
C ILE A 96 -28.06 8.28 -22.82
N LEU A 97 -26.87 8.17 -22.24
CA LEU A 97 -25.62 8.59 -22.87
C LEU A 97 -25.34 7.80 -24.15
N ALA A 98 -25.54 6.48 -24.11
CA ALA A 98 -25.39 5.61 -25.27
C ALA A 98 -26.41 5.94 -26.37
N THR A 99 -27.68 6.13 -26.01
CA THR A 99 -28.77 6.41 -26.97
C THR A 99 -28.62 7.78 -27.64
N VAL A 100 -28.11 8.79 -26.92
CA VAL A 100 -27.95 10.15 -27.44
C VAL A 100 -26.68 10.30 -28.29
N LEU A 101 -25.59 9.63 -27.93
CA LEU A 101 -24.29 9.81 -28.58
C LEU A 101 -24.01 8.83 -29.71
N ILE A 102 -24.55 7.61 -29.66
CA ILE A 102 -24.29 6.57 -30.67
C ILE A 102 -25.47 6.54 -31.63
N THR A 103 -25.30 7.18 -32.78
CA THR A 103 -26.32 7.23 -33.85
C THR A 103 -25.82 6.67 -35.17
N SER A 104 -24.50 6.53 -35.34
CA SER A 104 -23.89 6.01 -36.56
C SER A 104 -23.83 4.49 -36.57
N GLN A 105 -23.77 3.89 -37.77
CA GLN A 105 -23.69 2.44 -37.93
C GLN A 105 -22.33 1.89 -37.45
N PRO A 106 -22.31 0.70 -36.83
CA PRO A 106 -21.08 0.02 -36.42
C PRO A 106 -20.06 -0.11 -37.55
N GLY A 107 -18.77 -0.06 -37.23
CA GLY A 107 -17.68 -0.22 -38.21
C GLY A 107 -17.30 1.04 -38.99
N THR A 108 -18.02 2.16 -38.80
CA THR A 108 -17.65 3.46 -39.38
C THR A 108 -16.66 4.24 -38.50
N VAL A 109 -15.88 5.14 -39.11
CA VAL A 109 -14.97 6.04 -38.37
C VAL A 109 -15.74 6.93 -37.41
N GLU A 110 -16.92 7.42 -37.82
CA GLU A 110 -17.82 8.23 -36.99
C GLU A 110 -18.34 7.47 -35.77
N PHE A 111 -18.66 6.18 -35.90
CA PHE A 111 -19.06 5.32 -34.79
C PHE A 111 -17.94 5.18 -33.75
N ASN A 112 -16.70 4.98 -34.19
CA ASN A 112 -15.54 4.90 -33.29
C ASN A 112 -15.29 6.23 -32.56
N GLU A 113 -15.49 7.35 -33.24
CA GLU A 113 -15.40 8.68 -32.63
C GLU A 113 -16.52 8.92 -31.59
N GLN A 114 -17.76 8.54 -31.91
CA GLN A 114 -18.91 8.61 -31.00
C GLN A 114 -18.71 7.73 -29.75
N LEU A 115 -18.18 6.52 -29.93
CA LEU A 115 -17.86 5.60 -28.83
C LEU A 115 -16.75 6.16 -27.95
N GLY A 116 -15.74 6.81 -28.54
CA GLY A 116 -14.69 7.53 -27.82
C GLY A 116 -15.25 8.69 -26.99
N LYS A 117 -16.14 9.51 -27.56
CA LYS A 117 -16.82 10.61 -26.86
C LYS A 117 -17.70 10.10 -25.71
N MET A 118 -18.46 9.03 -25.93
CA MET A 118 -19.26 8.39 -24.88
C MET A 118 -18.36 7.90 -23.74
N THR A 119 -17.24 7.25 -24.05
CA THR A 119 -16.30 6.75 -23.03
C THR A 119 -15.72 7.90 -22.21
N ALA A 120 -15.33 9.00 -22.86
CA ALA A 120 -14.82 10.18 -22.18
C ALA A 120 -15.87 10.88 -21.29
N LEU A 121 -17.12 10.97 -21.76
CA LEU A 121 -18.24 11.58 -21.01
C LEU A 121 -18.78 10.66 -19.91
N SER A 122 -18.58 9.35 -20.00
CA SER A 122 -19.06 8.40 -18.99
C SER A 122 -18.47 8.69 -17.61
N PHE A 123 -17.20 9.08 -17.52
CA PHE A 123 -16.56 9.38 -16.23
C PHE A 123 -17.21 10.57 -15.49
N PRO A 124 -17.30 11.78 -16.06
CA PRO A 124 -17.91 12.90 -15.36
C PRO A 124 -19.43 12.77 -15.18
N VAL A 125 -20.14 12.15 -16.13
CA VAL A 125 -21.61 12.07 -16.09
C VAL A 125 -22.09 10.93 -15.20
N ILE A 126 -21.33 9.83 -15.11
CA ILE A 126 -21.78 8.59 -14.46
C ILE A 126 -20.95 8.30 -13.23
N ALA A 127 -19.61 8.26 -13.35
CA ALA A 127 -18.74 7.86 -12.26
C ALA A 127 -18.76 8.88 -11.10
N ILE A 128 -18.73 10.19 -11.40
CA ILE A 128 -18.73 11.23 -10.35
C ILE A 128 -20.04 11.21 -9.53
N PRO A 129 -21.24 11.27 -10.13
CA PRO A 129 -22.48 11.19 -9.34
C PRO A 129 -22.62 9.87 -8.57
N ALA A 130 -22.25 8.73 -9.19
CA ALA A 130 -22.29 7.43 -8.51
C ALA A 130 -21.34 7.39 -7.31
N MET A 131 -20.13 7.95 -7.43
CA MET A 131 -19.15 8.05 -6.36
C MET A 131 -19.64 8.93 -5.22
N LEU A 132 -20.27 10.07 -5.51
CA LEU A 132 -20.84 10.96 -4.49
C LEU A 132 -21.95 10.28 -3.69
N VAL A 133 -22.85 9.55 -4.37
CA VAL A 133 -23.92 8.79 -3.69
C VAL A 133 -23.34 7.65 -2.85
N LEU A 134 -22.34 6.94 -3.37
CA LEU A 134 -21.65 5.86 -2.65
C LEU A 134 -20.93 6.40 -1.39
N MET A 135 -20.23 7.53 -1.50
CA MET A 135 -19.60 8.19 -0.37
C MET A 135 -20.62 8.66 0.67
N GLY A 136 -21.76 9.20 0.22
CA GLY A 136 -22.86 9.58 1.10
C GLY A 136 -23.45 8.38 1.87
N ALA A 137 -23.68 7.26 1.17
CA ALA A 137 -24.19 6.03 1.77
C ALA A 137 -23.20 5.43 2.79
N LEU A 138 -21.90 5.45 2.46
CA LEU A 138 -20.84 4.99 3.35
C LEU A 138 -20.71 5.88 4.60
N PHE A 139 -20.79 7.20 4.42
CA PHE A 139 -20.79 8.14 5.54
C PHE A 139 -22.02 7.97 6.45
N TYR A 140 -23.19 7.76 5.86
CA TYR A 140 -24.43 7.46 6.59
C TYR A 140 -24.28 6.18 7.44
N LEU A 141 -23.71 5.11 6.86
CA LEU A 141 -23.42 3.86 7.57
C LEU A 141 -22.52 4.08 8.77
N PHE A 142 -21.38 4.74 8.58
CA PHE A 142 -20.42 4.96 9.67
C PHE A 142 -20.96 5.86 10.77
N ARG A 143 -21.70 6.91 10.41
CA ARG A 143 -22.39 7.76 11.40
C ARG A 143 -23.47 6.98 12.15
N GLY A 144 -24.17 6.07 11.48
CA GLY A 144 -25.12 5.15 12.08
C GLY A 144 -24.46 4.18 13.06
N VAL A 145 -23.37 3.53 12.65
CA VAL A 145 -22.59 2.61 13.48
C VAL A 145 -22.14 3.31 14.76
N THR A 146 -21.52 4.49 14.65
CA THR A 146 -21.01 5.23 15.82
C THR A 146 -22.12 5.69 16.75
N LYS A 147 -23.24 6.21 16.21
CA LYS A 147 -24.40 6.60 17.03
C LYS A 147 -25.04 5.42 17.76
N LEU A 148 -25.05 4.23 17.16
CA LEU A 148 -25.72 3.05 17.71
C LEU A 148 -24.81 2.20 18.62
N THR A 149 -23.49 2.24 18.43
CA THR A 149 -22.49 1.45 19.17
C THR A 149 -21.68 2.26 20.18
N GLY A 150 -21.62 3.58 20.07
CA GLY A 150 -20.79 4.45 20.91
C GLY A 150 -19.29 4.39 20.61
N LEU A 151 -18.88 3.66 19.56
CA LEU A 151 -17.49 3.60 19.12
C LEU A 151 -17.07 4.92 18.48
N LYS A 152 -15.87 5.39 18.84
CA LYS A 152 -15.28 6.66 18.36
C LYS A 152 -14.74 6.50 16.92
N LEU A 153 -15.08 7.42 16.03
CA LEU A 153 -14.92 7.36 14.56
C LEU A 153 -13.48 7.63 14.09
N GLU A 154 -12.57 7.91 15.01
CA GLU A 154 -11.21 8.34 14.72
C GLU A 154 -10.35 7.22 14.10
N GLU A 155 -10.67 5.94 14.34
CA GLU A 155 -9.96 4.79 13.75
C GLU A 155 -10.49 4.41 12.35
N VAL A 156 -11.77 4.71 12.05
CA VAL A 156 -12.45 4.23 10.84
C VAL A 156 -12.30 5.21 9.66
N ARG A 157 -12.11 6.49 9.95
CA ARG A 157 -11.99 7.55 8.93
C ARG A 157 -10.74 7.41 8.05
N GLU A 158 -9.61 7.01 8.63
CA GLU A 158 -8.35 6.88 7.87
C GLU A 158 -8.38 5.68 6.92
N GLU A 159 -9.01 4.58 7.32
CA GLU A 159 -9.08 3.36 6.52
C GLU A 159 -10.05 3.50 5.33
N VAL A 160 -11.13 4.26 5.50
CA VAL A 160 -12.07 4.61 4.43
C VAL A 160 -11.44 5.53 3.39
N LEU A 161 -10.65 6.52 3.84
CA LEU A 161 -9.90 7.40 2.94
C LEU A 161 -8.82 6.61 2.18
N ASN A 162 -8.17 5.64 2.82
CA ASN A 162 -7.19 4.75 2.17
C ASN A 162 -7.85 3.78 1.18
N LEU A 163 -9.03 3.23 1.48
CA LEU A 163 -9.78 2.35 0.59
C LEU A 163 -10.35 3.08 -0.63
N LEU A 164 -10.83 4.32 -0.45
CA LEU A 164 -11.36 5.14 -1.54
C LEU A 164 -10.25 5.77 -2.40
N GLY A 165 -9.07 6.00 -1.82
CA GLY A 165 -7.88 6.44 -2.54
C GLY A 165 -7.32 5.43 -3.54
N HIS A 166 -7.70 4.15 -3.42
CA HIS A 166 -7.32 3.08 -4.36
C HIS A 166 -8.34 2.82 -5.48
N GLY A 167 -9.45 3.56 -5.55
CA GLY A 167 -10.56 3.28 -6.46
C GLY A 167 -10.63 4.11 -7.75
N VAL A 168 -9.72 5.05 -7.99
CA VAL A 168 -9.87 6.03 -9.09
C VAL A 168 -8.80 5.93 -10.17
N GLU A 169 -7.83 5.03 -10.06
CA GLU A 169 -6.83 4.83 -11.12
C GLU A 169 -6.79 3.36 -11.59
N GLY A 170 -7.29 3.15 -12.81
CA GLY A 170 -6.92 2.02 -13.65
C GLY A 170 -7.94 0.90 -13.81
N GLU A 171 -9.06 1.15 -14.50
CA GLU A 171 -9.67 0.07 -15.30
C GLU A 171 -8.71 -0.26 -16.45
N GLY A 172 -8.04 -1.42 -16.39
CA GLY A 172 -7.43 -2.03 -17.57
C GLY A 172 -6.10 -2.75 -17.35
N GLN A 173 -6.10 -3.92 -16.68
CA GLN A 173 -5.36 -5.11 -17.13
C GLN A 173 -5.63 -6.30 -16.19
N GLU A 174 -6.25 -7.35 -16.74
CA GLU A 174 -6.33 -8.66 -16.09
C GLU A 174 -4.96 -9.35 -16.02
N PRO A 175 -4.66 -10.11 -14.95
CA PRO A 175 -3.52 -11.00 -14.91
C PRO A 175 -3.88 -12.36 -15.52
N ARG A 176 -3.18 -12.76 -16.58
CA ARG A 176 -3.16 -14.16 -17.05
C ARG A 176 -2.41 -15.01 -16.03
N SER A 177 -3.12 -15.99 -15.48
CA SER A 177 -2.60 -17.07 -14.66
C SER A 177 -1.79 -18.06 -15.50
N GLY A 178 -0.50 -18.17 -15.20
CA GLY A 178 0.35 -19.29 -15.60
C GLY A 178 0.65 -20.14 -14.37
N SER A 179 0.19 -21.39 -14.39
CA SER A 179 0.47 -22.45 -13.41
C SER A 179 1.85 -23.08 -13.65
N PHE A 180 2.25 -23.95 -12.70
CA PHE A 180 3.52 -24.67 -12.47
C PHE A 180 4.57 -23.83 -11.72
N GLY A 181 5.09 -24.23 -10.56
CA GLY A 181 5.05 -25.50 -9.84
C GLY A 181 6.43 -25.73 -9.22
N GLY A 182 6.54 -25.70 -7.90
CA GLY A 182 7.82 -25.86 -7.20
C GLY A 182 7.66 -25.75 -5.69
N SER A 183 7.52 -26.91 -5.07
CA SER A 183 7.39 -27.22 -3.64
C SER A 183 8.37 -26.51 -2.71
N GLN A 184 7.84 -25.82 -1.69
CA GLN A 184 8.37 -25.82 -0.32
C GLN A 184 7.20 -25.63 0.66
N GLU A 185 7.14 -26.50 1.67
CA GLU A 185 6.10 -26.55 2.70
C GLU A 185 5.97 -25.21 3.45
N PRO A 186 4.76 -24.70 3.72
CA PRO A 186 4.59 -23.65 4.69
C PRO A 186 4.48 -24.27 6.08
N GLN A 187 5.58 -24.17 6.86
CA GLN A 187 5.48 -24.21 8.31
C GLN A 187 4.45 -23.18 8.77
N ARG A 188 3.51 -23.64 9.59
CA ARG A 188 2.53 -22.81 10.28
C ARG A 188 3.25 -21.76 11.11
N SER A 189 3.18 -20.49 10.72
CA SER A 189 3.53 -19.37 11.61
C SER A 189 2.47 -18.27 11.50
N GLY A 190 2.08 -17.71 12.65
CA GLY A 190 1.11 -16.62 12.70
C GLY A 190 1.55 -15.45 11.84
N LYS A 191 0.57 -14.73 11.26
CA LYS A 191 0.81 -13.56 10.39
C LYS A 191 1.85 -12.63 11.03
N SER A 192 2.97 -12.43 10.32
CA SER A 192 4.02 -11.51 10.76
C SER A 192 3.47 -10.11 10.96
N LYS A 193 4.01 -9.38 11.95
CA LYS A 193 3.65 -7.98 12.21
C LYS A 193 4.21 -7.01 11.15
N THR A 194 5.11 -7.50 10.30
CA THR A 194 5.86 -6.72 9.31
C THR A 194 6.07 -7.50 7.99
N PRO A 195 4.99 -7.87 7.29
CA PRO A 195 5.08 -8.70 6.09
C PRO A 195 5.89 -8.08 4.93
N ALA A 196 5.89 -6.75 4.77
CA ALA A 196 6.69 -6.11 3.72
C ALA A 196 8.19 -6.16 4.02
N LEU A 197 8.59 -5.92 5.28
CA LEU A 197 9.99 -6.10 5.70
C LEU A 197 10.46 -7.54 5.53
N ASP A 198 9.58 -8.52 5.76
CA ASP A 198 9.94 -9.93 5.60
C ASP A 198 10.02 -10.36 4.13
N SER A 199 9.30 -9.66 3.23
CA SER A 199 9.28 -9.97 1.80
C SER A 199 10.41 -9.28 1.03
N PHE A 200 10.80 -8.07 1.46
CA PHE A 200 11.78 -7.22 0.75
C PHE A 200 13.03 -6.94 1.57
N GLY A 201 13.21 -7.66 2.68
CA GLY A 201 14.34 -7.45 3.56
C GLY A 201 14.89 -8.77 4.11
N ARG A 202 16.14 -8.70 4.55
CA ARG A 202 16.86 -9.80 5.19
C ARG A 202 17.08 -9.46 6.66
N ASP A 203 16.52 -10.28 7.55
CA ASP A 203 16.62 -10.07 8.99
C ASP A 203 17.96 -10.57 9.54
N LEU A 204 18.88 -9.64 9.83
CA LEU A 204 20.19 -9.98 10.38
C LEU A 204 20.09 -10.41 11.84
N THR A 205 19.13 -9.88 12.59
CA THR A 205 18.93 -10.29 13.99
C THR A 205 18.47 -11.73 14.11
N GLU A 206 17.62 -12.19 13.20
CA GLU A 206 17.19 -13.58 13.14
C GLU A 206 18.33 -14.50 12.68
N LEU A 207 19.11 -14.08 11.68
CA LEU A 207 20.29 -14.84 11.24
C LEU A 207 21.37 -14.95 12.32
N ALA A 208 21.58 -13.89 13.10
CA ALA A 208 22.49 -13.89 14.24
C ALA A 208 22.03 -14.88 15.32
N LYS A 209 20.74 -14.88 15.67
CA LYS A 209 20.15 -15.87 16.62
C LYS A 209 20.33 -17.31 16.16
N GLN A 210 20.27 -17.53 14.85
CA GLN A 210 20.46 -18.85 14.24
C GLN A 210 21.94 -19.23 14.06
N GLY A 211 22.89 -18.36 14.42
CA GLY A 211 24.32 -18.60 14.24
C GLY A 211 24.75 -18.68 12.76
N LYS A 212 23.99 -18.05 11.85
CA LYS A 212 24.23 -18.08 10.40
C LYS A 212 25.07 -16.91 9.89
N LEU A 213 25.43 -15.97 10.76
CA LEU A 213 26.32 -14.86 10.42
C LEU A 213 27.77 -15.24 10.75
N ASP A 214 28.68 -14.93 9.84
CA ASP A 214 30.10 -15.16 10.06
C ASP A 214 30.64 -14.27 11.20
N PRO A 215 31.60 -14.75 12.01
CA PRO A 215 32.20 -13.95 13.07
C PRO A 215 33.00 -12.79 12.46
N VAL A 216 32.75 -11.58 12.95
CA VAL A 216 33.38 -10.37 12.44
C VAL A 216 34.64 -10.08 13.26
N ILE A 217 35.79 -9.95 12.58
CA ILE A 217 37.11 -9.75 13.20
C ILE A 217 37.67 -8.40 12.75
N GLY A 218 38.22 -7.61 13.68
CA GLY A 218 38.98 -6.40 13.36
C GLY A 218 38.11 -5.19 12.97
N ARG A 219 36.82 -5.23 13.28
CA ARG A 219 35.85 -4.14 13.01
C ARG A 219 35.21 -3.59 14.29
N GLU A 220 35.81 -3.85 15.44
CA GLU A 220 35.23 -3.54 16.75
C GLU A 220 35.03 -2.03 16.92
N LYS A 221 35.97 -1.21 16.43
CA LYS A 221 35.89 0.26 16.51
C LYS A 221 34.75 0.82 15.67
N GLU A 222 34.54 0.30 14.47
CA GLU A 222 33.46 0.72 13.58
C GLU A 222 32.10 0.28 14.12
N ILE A 223 31.99 -0.94 14.65
CA ILE A 223 30.77 -1.46 15.30
C ILE A 223 30.44 -0.61 16.52
N GLU A 224 31.40 -0.38 17.42
CA GLU A 224 31.22 0.46 18.60
C GLU A 224 30.80 1.88 18.21
N ARG A 225 31.46 2.47 17.21
CA ARG A 225 31.11 3.80 16.72
C ARG A 225 29.68 3.86 16.16
N THR A 226 29.27 2.82 15.44
CA THR A 226 27.91 2.68 14.90
C THR A 226 26.88 2.63 16.04
N MET A 227 27.12 1.82 17.08
CA MET A 227 26.27 1.73 18.27
C MET A 227 26.18 3.06 19.03
N GLN A 228 27.31 3.75 19.22
CA GLN A 228 27.36 5.06 19.86
C GLN A 228 26.49 6.08 19.12
N ILE A 229 26.55 6.11 17.79
CA ILE A 229 25.74 7.03 16.97
C ILE A 229 24.27 6.68 17.05
N LEU A 230 23.92 5.40 16.89
CA LEU A 230 22.52 4.94 16.99
C LEU A 230 21.92 5.26 18.35
N SER A 231 22.71 5.31 19.42
CA SER A 231 22.25 5.64 20.78
C SER A 231 22.02 7.14 21.01
N ARG A 232 22.35 8.03 20.06
CA ARG A 232 22.16 9.48 20.20
C ARG A 232 20.69 9.90 20.06
N ARG A 233 20.39 11.08 20.61
CA ARG A 233 19.10 11.78 20.42
C ARG A 233 19.00 12.48 19.05
N THR A 234 20.11 13.02 18.55
CA THR A 234 20.19 13.74 17.26
C THR A 234 21.36 13.20 16.44
N LYS A 235 21.31 13.39 15.10
CA LYS A 235 22.29 12.80 14.15
C LYS A 235 22.58 11.33 14.47
N ASN A 236 21.51 10.55 14.61
CA ASN A 236 21.52 9.19 15.15
C ASN A 236 21.40 8.11 14.08
N ASN A 237 21.68 8.45 12.83
CA ASN A 237 21.74 7.52 11.71
C ASN A 237 23.19 7.45 11.22
N PRO A 238 23.95 6.38 11.52
CA PRO A 238 25.31 6.26 11.02
C PRO A 238 25.33 6.00 9.51
N VAL A 239 26.34 6.51 8.83
CA VAL A 239 26.64 6.17 7.43
C VAL A 239 28.06 5.64 7.34
N LEU A 240 28.20 4.36 6.99
CA LEU A 240 29.47 3.70 6.76
C LEU A 240 30.05 4.17 5.43
N LEU A 241 31.20 4.84 5.50
CA LEU A 241 31.92 5.40 4.36
C LEU A 241 33.20 4.60 4.11
N GLY A 242 33.27 3.98 2.94
CA GLY A 242 34.45 3.25 2.47
C GLY A 242 34.27 2.84 1.02
N GLU A 243 35.30 2.29 0.41
CA GLU A 243 35.21 1.77 -0.97
C GLU A 243 34.20 0.62 -1.08
N ALA A 244 33.86 0.21 -2.30
CA ALA A 244 33.04 -0.98 -2.49
C ALA A 244 33.86 -2.22 -2.09
N GLY A 245 33.24 -3.18 -1.41
CA GLY A 245 33.91 -4.44 -1.05
C GLY A 245 34.72 -4.44 0.26
N VAL A 246 34.91 -3.30 0.95
CA VAL A 246 35.65 -3.22 2.23
C VAL A 246 34.96 -3.89 3.44
N GLY A 247 33.83 -4.57 3.22
CA GLY A 247 33.10 -5.25 4.30
C GLY A 247 32.18 -4.34 5.13
N LYS A 248 31.57 -3.30 4.53
CA LYS A 248 30.58 -2.45 5.21
C LYS A 248 29.41 -3.27 5.78
N THR A 249 28.96 -4.28 5.06
CA THR A 249 27.92 -5.22 5.50
C THR A 249 28.35 -6.02 6.73
N ALA A 250 29.61 -6.45 6.80
CA ALA A 250 30.14 -7.20 7.94
C ALA A 250 30.07 -6.39 9.24
N ILE A 251 30.27 -5.07 9.21
CA ILE A 251 30.10 -4.20 10.39
C ILE A 251 28.66 -4.29 10.92
N VAL A 252 27.66 -4.35 10.03
CA VAL A 252 26.25 -4.41 10.42
C VAL A 252 25.86 -5.81 10.90
N GLU A 253 26.44 -6.86 10.31
CA GLU A 253 26.29 -8.23 10.79
C GLU A 253 26.88 -8.41 12.19
N GLY A 254 28.07 -7.84 12.43
CA GLY A 254 28.69 -7.83 13.76
C GLY A 254 27.88 -7.02 14.78
N PHE A 255 27.30 -5.89 14.36
CA PHE A 255 26.34 -5.17 15.20
C PHE A 255 25.11 -6.03 15.54
N ALA A 256 24.59 -6.81 14.58
CA ALA A 256 23.46 -7.72 14.85
C ALA A 256 23.81 -8.84 15.83
N GLN A 257 25.03 -9.40 15.75
CA GLN A 257 25.55 -10.35 16.74
C GLN A 257 25.57 -9.72 18.13
N GLN A 258 26.13 -8.50 18.28
CA GLN A 258 26.18 -7.79 19.56
C GLN A 258 24.78 -7.53 20.15
N VAL A 259 23.79 -7.18 19.31
CA VAL A 259 22.40 -7.00 19.77
C VAL A 259 21.80 -8.30 20.31
N VAL A 260 22.06 -9.43 19.65
CA VAL A 260 21.56 -10.75 20.09
C VAL A 260 22.26 -11.23 21.36
N GLU A 261 23.55 -10.95 21.50
CA GLU A 261 24.32 -11.25 22.72
C GLU A 261 23.94 -10.35 23.91
N GLY A 262 23.24 -9.23 23.66
CA GLY A 262 22.92 -8.22 24.68
C GLY A 262 24.09 -7.28 25.00
N ASN A 263 25.16 -7.32 24.22
CA ASN A 263 26.36 -6.48 24.38
C ASN A 263 26.17 -5.08 23.75
N VAL A 264 25.01 -4.45 24.02
CA VAL A 264 24.64 -3.14 23.44
C VAL A 264 24.06 -2.21 24.50
N PRO A 265 24.12 -0.88 24.29
CA PRO A 265 23.43 0.07 25.16
C PRO A 265 21.93 -0.24 25.28
N GLU A 266 21.32 0.09 26.42
CA GLU A 266 19.90 -0.19 26.73
C GLU A 266 18.93 0.25 25.63
N LEU A 267 19.22 1.37 24.95
CA LEU A 267 18.39 1.91 23.85
C LEU A 267 18.35 1.03 22.59
N LEU A 268 19.31 0.11 22.46
CA LEU A 268 19.50 -0.79 21.32
C LEU A 268 19.17 -2.25 21.63
N VAL A 269 18.83 -2.57 22.89
CA VAL A 269 18.36 -3.90 23.28
C VAL A 269 17.05 -4.24 22.54
N ASP A 270 16.91 -5.50 22.14
CA ASP A 270 15.74 -6.05 21.41
C ASP A 270 15.38 -5.32 20.11
N ARG A 271 16.33 -4.55 19.54
CA ARG A 271 16.16 -3.95 18.23
C ARG A 271 16.27 -5.02 17.16
N ARG A 272 15.36 -4.98 16.19
CA ARG A 272 15.41 -5.81 14.98
C ARG A 272 16.26 -5.10 13.92
N ILE A 273 17.24 -5.78 13.32
CA ILE A 273 18.07 -5.22 12.25
C ILE A 273 17.72 -5.90 10.93
N VAL A 274 17.27 -5.11 9.96
CA VAL A 274 16.82 -5.63 8.66
C VAL A 274 17.59 -4.93 7.54
N VAL A 275 18.20 -5.71 6.65
CA VAL A 275 18.77 -5.20 5.40
C VAL A 275 17.66 -5.02 4.39
N LEU A 276 17.61 -3.86 3.76
CA LEU A 276 16.70 -3.61 2.64
C LEU A 276 17.31 -4.17 1.36
N ASP A 277 16.59 -5.07 0.67
CA ASP A 277 17.03 -5.60 -0.62
C ASP A 277 16.39 -4.80 -1.76
N LEU A 278 17.17 -3.86 -2.30
CA LEU A 278 16.72 -3.01 -3.41
C LEU A 278 16.47 -3.83 -4.69
N ALA A 279 17.24 -4.89 -4.93
CA ALA A 279 17.07 -5.73 -6.11
C ALA A 279 15.72 -6.46 -6.07
N MET A 280 15.35 -7.02 -4.92
CA MET A 280 14.03 -7.62 -4.71
C MET A 280 12.89 -6.60 -4.82
N MET A 281 13.10 -5.37 -4.37
CA MET A 281 12.10 -4.31 -4.51
C MET A 281 11.85 -3.91 -5.95
N VAL A 282 12.89 -3.91 -6.78
CA VAL A 282 12.79 -3.63 -8.22
C VAL A 282 12.27 -4.85 -8.99
N ALA A 283 12.62 -6.05 -8.57
CA ALA A 283 12.21 -7.29 -9.24
C ALA A 283 10.68 -7.41 -9.36
N GLY A 284 10.22 -7.69 -10.58
CA GLY A 284 8.79 -7.82 -10.89
C GLY A 284 8.01 -6.51 -10.86
N THR A 285 8.67 -5.35 -10.75
CA THR A 285 8.04 -4.05 -10.99
C THR A 285 8.22 -3.66 -12.46
N LYS A 286 7.13 -3.24 -13.12
CA LYS A 286 7.17 -2.73 -14.51
C LYS A 286 7.21 -1.21 -14.56
N TYR A 287 6.73 -0.58 -13.49
CA TYR A 287 6.56 0.85 -13.38
C TYR A 287 7.20 1.35 -12.09
N ARG A 288 7.82 2.53 -12.14
CA ARG A 288 8.43 3.19 -10.99
C ARG A 288 7.47 3.33 -9.79
N GLY A 289 6.20 3.62 -10.04
CA GLY A 289 5.18 3.76 -8.98
C GLY A 289 5.03 2.50 -8.12
N GLN A 290 5.16 1.30 -8.70
CA GLN A 290 5.08 0.05 -7.95
C GLN A 290 6.26 -0.14 -7.00
N PHE A 291 7.44 0.30 -7.40
CA PHE A 291 8.60 0.33 -6.51
C PHE A 291 8.38 1.32 -5.36
N GLU A 292 7.86 2.52 -5.66
CA GLU A 292 7.57 3.53 -4.64
C GLU A 292 6.52 3.04 -3.63
N GLU A 293 5.50 2.30 -4.08
CA GLU A 293 4.52 1.65 -3.21
C GLU A 293 5.16 0.61 -2.26
N ARG A 294 6.09 -0.21 -2.76
CA ARG A 294 6.83 -1.18 -1.94
C ARG A 294 7.69 -0.49 -0.88
N ILE A 295 8.41 0.58 -1.25
CA ILE A 295 9.16 1.40 -0.29
C ILE A 295 8.21 2.01 0.74
N LYS A 296 7.07 2.55 0.31
CA LYS A 296 6.05 3.13 1.20
C LYS A 296 5.57 2.11 2.23
N ALA A 297 5.27 0.88 1.79
CA ALA A 297 4.85 -0.21 2.65
C ALA A 297 5.90 -0.53 3.71
N VAL A 298 7.16 -0.71 3.29
CA VAL A 298 8.28 -0.95 4.22
C VAL A 298 8.47 0.20 5.21
N MET A 299 8.45 1.45 4.73
CA MET A 299 8.58 2.62 5.61
C MET A 299 7.46 2.71 6.65
N ASN A 300 6.22 2.39 6.27
CA ASN A 300 5.09 2.38 7.18
C ASN A 300 5.22 1.28 8.24
N GLU A 301 5.71 0.10 7.86
CA GLU A 301 5.96 -0.98 8.80
C GLU A 301 7.05 -0.66 9.81
N VAL A 302 8.17 -0.05 9.36
CA VAL A 302 9.25 0.38 10.26
C VAL A 302 8.75 1.40 11.29
N ARG A 303 7.95 2.39 10.84
CA ARG A 303 7.33 3.40 11.73
C ARG A 303 6.41 2.76 12.76
N ARG A 304 5.63 1.75 12.37
CA ARG A 304 4.69 1.04 13.26
C ARG A 304 5.43 0.16 14.26
N ALA A 305 6.48 -0.54 13.82
CA ALA A 305 7.25 -1.46 14.64
C ALA A 305 8.04 -0.72 15.74
N LYS A 306 8.60 0.46 15.44
CA LYS A 306 9.39 1.33 16.34
C LYS A 306 10.67 0.71 16.93
N ASN A 307 10.82 -0.61 16.91
CA ASN A 307 11.99 -1.35 17.37
C ASN A 307 12.88 -1.84 16.21
N THR A 308 12.65 -1.38 14.98
CA THR A 308 13.42 -1.80 13.79
C THR A 308 14.49 -0.77 13.41
N ILE A 309 15.69 -1.24 13.10
CA ILE A 309 16.78 -0.49 12.49
C ILE A 309 16.95 -1.01 11.07
N LEU A 310 16.87 -0.11 10.10
CA LEU A 310 17.00 -0.46 8.69
C LEU A 310 18.45 -0.29 8.23
N PHE A 311 19.03 -1.31 7.61
CA PHE A 311 20.29 -1.18 6.88
C PHE A 311 20.00 -0.97 5.40
N ILE A 312 20.56 0.10 4.84
CA ILE A 312 20.42 0.46 3.44
C ILE A 312 21.83 0.47 2.84
N ASP A 313 22.15 -0.58 2.09
CA ASP A 313 23.35 -0.57 1.26
C ASP A 313 23.13 0.34 0.05
N GLU A 314 24.21 0.91 -0.45
CA GLU A 314 24.20 1.90 -1.52
C GLU A 314 23.18 3.03 -1.27
N LEU A 315 23.18 3.61 -0.07
CA LEU A 315 22.20 4.60 0.38
C LEU A 315 21.97 5.74 -0.64
N HIS A 316 23.02 6.12 -1.38
CA HIS A 316 22.96 7.14 -2.43
C HIS A 316 21.94 6.85 -3.54
N THR A 317 21.69 5.57 -3.84
CA THR A 317 20.71 5.13 -4.85
C THR A 317 19.30 5.57 -4.49
N LEU A 318 18.92 5.52 -3.21
CA LEU A 318 17.59 5.94 -2.74
C LEU A 318 17.44 7.45 -2.56
N VAL A 319 18.53 8.18 -2.31
CA VAL A 319 18.46 9.58 -1.88
C VAL A 319 18.90 10.60 -2.93
N GLY A 320 19.63 10.20 -3.98
CA GLY A 320 20.34 11.16 -4.81
C GLY A 320 20.50 10.84 -6.30
N ALA A 321 20.00 9.71 -6.78
CA ALA A 321 20.31 9.27 -8.14
C ALA A 321 19.51 9.98 -9.25
N GLY A 322 18.68 10.99 -8.96
CA GLY A 322 17.72 11.64 -9.88
C GLY A 322 18.24 12.30 -11.17
N GLY A 323 19.47 12.04 -11.62
CA GLY A 323 20.04 12.53 -12.88
C GLY A 323 20.29 11.49 -13.97
N ALA A 324 20.20 10.18 -13.69
CA ALA A 324 20.37 9.14 -14.71
C ALA A 324 19.03 8.48 -15.05
N GLU A 325 18.73 8.29 -16.34
CA GLU A 325 17.56 7.54 -16.81
C GLU A 325 17.54 6.14 -16.16
N GLY A 326 16.61 5.92 -15.24
CA GLY A 326 16.47 4.65 -14.49
C GLY A 326 16.77 4.75 -12.99
N ALA A 327 17.25 5.89 -12.51
CA ALA A 327 17.50 6.09 -11.10
C ALA A 327 16.22 6.27 -10.27
N ILE A 328 16.20 5.54 -9.16
CA ILE A 328 15.07 5.44 -8.26
C ILE A 328 15.19 6.51 -7.17
N ASP A 329 14.53 7.65 -7.34
CA ASP A 329 14.53 8.69 -6.30
C ASP A 329 13.40 8.46 -5.28
N ALA A 330 13.73 7.82 -4.16
CA ALA A 330 12.86 7.59 -3.01
C ALA A 330 13.10 8.62 -1.89
N SER A 331 13.86 9.68 -2.16
CA SER A 331 14.30 10.65 -1.14
C SER A 331 13.11 11.34 -0.46
N ASN A 332 12.03 11.61 -1.20
CA ASN A 332 10.79 12.19 -0.70
C ASN A 332 10.07 11.29 0.31
N MET A 333 10.29 9.97 0.27
CA MET A 333 9.69 9.01 1.22
C MET A 333 10.52 8.87 2.49
N LEU A 334 11.84 9.04 2.38
CA LEU A 334 12.81 8.88 3.48
C LEU A 334 13.00 10.16 4.32
N LYS A 335 12.99 11.35 3.70
CA LYS A 335 13.23 12.62 4.39
C LYS A 335 12.25 12.88 5.55
N PRO A 336 10.91 12.75 5.38
CA PRO A 336 9.98 13.03 6.46
C PRO A 336 10.16 12.15 7.72
N PRO A 337 10.27 10.81 7.63
CA PRO A 337 10.45 9.98 8.82
C PRO A 337 11.84 10.14 9.46
N LEU A 338 12.89 10.39 8.68
CA LEU A 338 14.20 10.76 9.22
C LEU A 338 14.14 12.09 9.98
N ALA A 339 13.41 13.07 9.44
CA ALA A 339 13.22 14.37 10.07
C ALA A 339 12.45 14.28 11.40
N ARG A 340 11.44 13.42 11.46
CA ARG A 340 10.64 13.18 12.68
C ARG A 340 11.31 12.23 13.67
N GLY A 341 12.41 11.56 13.29
CA GLY A 341 13.07 10.55 14.13
C GLY A 341 12.26 9.25 14.27
N GLU A 342 11.31 9.01 13.36
CA GLU A 342 10.49 7.80 13.32
C GLU A 342 11.22 6.63 12.63
N LEU A 343 12.25 6.94 11.84
CA LEU A 343 13.11 5.98 11.16
C LEU A 343 14.52 6.07 11.77
N ARG A 344 15.05 4.91 12.17
CA ARG A 344 16.46 4.74 12.52
C ARG A 344 17.09 3.82 11.49
N ALA A 345 18.13 4.31 10.83
CA ALA A 345 18.78 3.58 9.73
C ALA A 345 20.31 3.64 9.84
N VAL A 346 20.94 2.61 9.33
CA VAL A 346 22.37 2.55 9.02
C VAL A 346 22.51 2.60 7.51
N GLY A 347 23.21 3.59 6.98
CA GLY A 347 23.52 3.67 5.56
C GLY A 347 24.91 3.13 5.25
N ALA A 348 25.12 2.60 4.06
CA ALA A 348 26.45 2.38 3.50
C ALA A 348 26.58 3.06 2.14
N THR A 349 27.70 3.72 1.89
CA THR A 349 27.99 4.34 0.59
C THR A 349 29.50 4.59 0.45
N THR A 350 29.93 5.12 -0.68
CA THR A 350 31.31 5.60 -0.87
C THR A 350 31.44 7.06 -0.41
N LEU A 351 32.67 7.51 -0.16
CA LEU A 351 32.93 8.88 0.26
C LEU A 351 32.46 9.90 -0.79
N ASP A 352 32.67 9.59 -2.08
CA ASP A 352 32.30 10.49 -3.18
C ASP A 352 30.78 10.61 -3.33
N GLU A 353 30.07 9.50 -3.24
CA GLU A 353 28.61 9.49 -3.32
C GLU A 353 27.97 10.19 -2.11
N TYR A 354 28.55 10.02 -0.92
CA TYR A 354 28.13 10.78 0.27
C TYR A 354 28.25 12.29 0.06
N ARG A 355 29.42 12.75 -0.44
CA ARG A 355 29.67 14.18 -0.72
C ARG A 355 28.72 14.75 -1.77
N LYS A 356 28.43 13.98 -2.82
CA LYS A 356 27.56 14.42 -3.93
C LYS A 356 26.09 14.50 -3.52
N HIS A 357 25.59 13.53 -2.76
CA HIS A 357 24.14 13.32 -2.60
C HIS A 357 23.61 13.52 -1.18
N ILE A 358 24.44 13.32 -0.15
CA ILE A 358 23.99 13.38 1.25
C ILE A 358 24.49 14.67 1.91
N GLU A 359 25.77 15.00 1.76
CA GLU A 359 26.38 16.18 2.40
C GLU A 359 25.83 17.50 1.87
N LYS A 360 25.43 17.54 0.59
CA LYS A 360 24.80 18.71 -0.03
C LYS A 360 23.33 18.90 0.35
N ASP A 361 22.66 17.86 0.85
CA ASP A 361 21.25 17.94 1.24
C ASP A 361 21.14 18.26 2.73
N ALA A 362 20.73 19.49 3.04
CA ALA A 362 20.62 19.98 4.42
C ALA A 362 19.64 19.16 5.29
N ALA A 363 18.66 18.47 4.71
CA ALA A 363 17.73 17.63 5.48
C ALA A 363 18.39 16.30 5.88
N LEU A 364 19.17 15.69 4.98
CA LEU A 364 19.87 14.43 5.22
C LEU A 364 21.11 14.63 6.10
N GLU A 365 21.91 15.67 5.84
CA GLU A 365 23.14 16.00 6.58
C GLU A 365 22.88 16.26 8.07
N ARG A 366 21.68 16.74 8.42
CA ARG A 366 21.23 16.93 9.81
C ARG A 366 20.84 15.64 10.53
N ARG A 367 20.69 14.52 9.80
CA ARG A 367 20.19 13.24 10.33
C ARG A 367 21.23 12.14 10.29
N PHE A 368 22.12 12.20 9.31
CA PHE A 368 23.19 11.24 9.13
C PHE A 368 24.50 11.69 9.78
N GLN A 369 25.27 10.71 10.26
CA GLN A 369 26.60 10.91 10.84
C GLN A 369 27.58 9.94 10.15
N PRO A 370 28.63 10.44 9.49
CA PRO A 370 29.59 9.58 8.81
C PRO A 370 30.46 8.79 9.80
N VAL A 371 30.78 7.56 9.42
CA VAL A 371 31.72 6.63 10.04
C VAL A 371 32.66 6.16 8.96
N LYS A 372 33.95 6.52 9.04
CA LYS A 372 34.95 6.04 8.08
C LYS A 372 35.27 4.59 8.38
N VAL A 373 35.28 3.76 7.34
CA VAL A 373 35.68 2.35 7.38
C VAL A 373 37.03 2.26 6.71
N GLY A 374 38.05 1.82 7.46
CA GLY A 374 39.37 1.55 6.92
C GLY A 374 39.41 0.25 6.12
N GLU A 375 40.48 0.02 5.36
CA GLU A 375 40.74 -1.27 4.71
C GLU A 375 40.88 -2.40 5.74
#